data_AF-A0A2M8ZCF4-F1
#
_entry.id   AF-A0A2M8ZCF4-F1
#
_cell.length_a   1.000
_cell.length_b   1.000
_cell.length_c   1.000
_cell.angle_alpha   90.00
_cell.angle_beta   90.00
_cell.angle_gamma   90.00
#
_symmetry.space_group_name_H-M   'P 1'
#
loop_
_entity.id
_entity.type
_entity.pdbx_description
1 polymer ?
#
loop_
_entity_poly.entity_id
_entity_poly.type
_entity_poly.pdbx_seq_one_letter_code
_entity_poly.pdbx_strand_id
1 'polypeptide(L)'
;MPCWKHIYHMLHSLDLWFINPSDKEFAEPDIHEKDLNNLDVISGKYLLREEINEYFADIDIKVKTYLSQLTDNQLLDTPPDCGYNKFTLILAQFRHLHSHMGMIMGFIIDDTGLWPRVLGLENPFPIGEYKRYF
;
A
#
# COMPACT_ATOMS: atom_id res chain seq x y z
N MET A 1 12.89 -11.93 6.26
CA MET A 1 11.45 -11.56 6.24
C MET A 1 10.85 -12.14 4.97
N PRO A 2 9.69 -12.82 4.99
CA PRO A 2 9.09 -13.30 3.75
C PRO A 2 8.47 -12.16 2.93
N CYS A 3 8.49 -12.27 1.60
CA CYS A 3 7.99 -11.24 0.68
C CYS A 3 6.52 -10.86 0.96
N TRP A 4 5.65 -11.85 1.23
CA TRP A 4 4.24 -11.61 1.54
C TRP A 4 4.04 -10.64 2.71
N LYS A 5 4.94 -10.66 3.71
CA LYS A 5 4.82 -9.83 4.90
C LYS A 5 5.15 -8.36 4.61
N HIS A 6 6.06 -8.10 3.67
CA HIS A 6 6.27 -6.74 3.15
C HIS A 6 5.05 -6.24 2.38
N ILE A 7 4.44 -7.08 1.55
CA ILE A 7 3.23 -6.73 0.79
C ILE A 7 2.08 -6.42 1.76
N TYR A 8 1.85 -7.29 2.74
CA TYR A 8 0.81 -7.10 3.75
C TYR A 8 1.03 -5.83 4.59
N HIS A 9 2.23 -5.62 5.11
CA HIS A 9 2.59 -4.40 5.85
C HIS A 9 2.31 -3.13 5.03
N MET A 10 2.69 -3.16 3.75
CA MET A 10 2.49 -2.05 2.82
C MET A 10 1.00 -1.76 2.61
N LEU A 11 0.19 -2.80 2.36
CA LEU A 11 -1.26 -2.65 2.17
C LEU A 11 -1.99 -2.22 3.45
N HIS A 12 -1.63 -2.79 4.59
CA HIS A 12 -2.21 -2.43 5.89
C HIS A 12 -1.93 -0.97 6.26
N SER A 13 -0.70 -0.50 6.03
CA SER A 13 -0.38 0.92 6.21
C SER A 13 -1.22 1.80 5.28
N LEU A 14 -1.36 1.42 4.01
CA LEU A 14 -2.17 2.15 3.05
C LEU A 14 -3.64 2.26 3.52
N ASP A 15 -4.21 1.15 3.97
CA ASP A 15 -5.60 1.09 4.45
C ASP A 15 -5.87 1.99 5.67
N LEU A 16 -4.97 1.96 6.65
CA LEU A 16 -5.10 2.70 7.90
C LEU A 16 -4.73 4.18 7.74
N TRP A 17 -3.60 4.47 7.10
CA TRP A 17 -3.00 5.81 7.15
C TRP A 17 -3.38 6.73 5.99
N PHE A 18 -3.94 6.21 4.89
CA PHE A 18 -4.23 7.06 3.72
C PHE A 18 -5.35 8.07 3.99
N ILE A 19 -6.35 7.71 4.81
CA ILE A 19 -7.54 8.53 5.06
C ILE A 19 -7.46 9.17 6.45
N ASN A 20 -7.45 8.36 7.50
CA ASN A 20 -7.37 8.84 8.88
C ASN A 20 -6.86 7.72 9.81
N PRO A 21 -5.59 7.76 10.26
CA PRO A 21 -5.04 6.77 11.18
C PRO A 21 -5.62 6.87 12.61
N SER A 22 -6.37 7.93 12.90
CA SER A 22 -7.01 8.16 14.20
C SER A 22 -8.51 7.86 14.18
N ASP A 23 -9.01 7.25 13.10
CA ASP A 23 -10.40 6.83 12.99
C ASP A 23 -10.71 5.71 14.00
N LYS A 24 -11.63 5.99 14.93
CA LYS A 24 -12.06 5.05 15.98
C LYS A 24 -12.93 3.92 15.42
N GLU A 25 -13.51 4.14 14.24
CA GLU A 25 -14.35 3.17 13.54
C GLU A 25 -13.55 2.35 12.52
N PHE A 26 -12.22 2.55 12.43
CA PHE A 26 -11.37 1.70 11.60
C PHE A 26 -11.47 0.25 12.09
N ALA A 27 -11.94 -0.63 11.20
CA ALA A 27 -11.95 -2.06 11.40
C ALA A 27 -10.76 -2.68 10.70
N GLU A 28 -10.01 -3.49 11.43
CA GLU A 28 -8.98 -4.37 10.85
C GLU A 28 -9.62 -5.37 9.86
N PRO A 29 -8.94 -5.74 8.76
CA PRO A 29 -9.45 -6.76 7.87
C PRO A 29 -9.45 -8.13 8.57
N ASP A 30 -10.36 -9.04 8.18
CA ASP A 30 -10.51 -10.36 8.82
C ASP A 30 -9.21 -11.19 8.84
N ILE A 31 -8.32 -10.96 7.87
CA ILE A 31 -7.02 -11.63 7.78
C ILE A 31 -6.00 -11.12 8.81
N HIS A 32 -6.23 -9.96 9.44
CA HIS A 32 -5.33 -9.35 10.41
C HIS A 32 -5.27 -10.14 11.72
N GLU A 33 -4.06 -10.27 12.25
CA GLU A 33 -3.82 -10.72 13.61
C GLU A 33 -2.86 -9.72 14.26
N LYS A 34 -2.87 -9.67 15.60
CA LYS A 34 -2.01 -8.78 16.35
C LYS A 34 -0.56 -8.86 15.85
N ASP A 35 0.02 -7.69 15.57
CA ASP A 35 1.41 -7.52 15.10
C ASP A 35 1.72 -8.16 13.73
N LEU A 36 0.72 -8.62 12.96
CA LEU A 36 0.93 -9.22 11.64
C LEU A 36 1.56 -8.22 10.66
N ASN A 37 1.17 -6.95 10.77
CA ASN A 37 1.71 -5.84 10.00
C ASN A 37 3.09 -5.39 10.51
N ASN A 38 3.53 -5.76 11.70
CA ASN A 38 4.81 -5.31 12.23
C ASN A 38 5.97 -6.14 11.66
N LEU A 39 6.84 -5.50 10.87
CA LEU A 39 8.00 -6.15 10.24
C LEU A 39 9.06 -6.60 11.25
N ASP A 40 9.10 -6.06 12.46
CA ASP A 40 10.08 -6.47 13.47
C ASP A 40 9.64 -7.69 14.30
N VAL A 41 8.40 -8.14 14.11
CA VAL A 41 7.82 -9.28 14.83
C VAL A 41 7.83 -10.52 13.93
N ILE A 42 8.16 -11.69 14.47
CA ILE A 42 8.03 -12.96 13.74
C ILE A 42 6.57 -13.41 13.81
N SER A 43 5.93 -13.59 12.66
CA SER A 43 4.55 -14.06 12.57
C SER A 43 4.50 -15.59 12.53
N GLY A 44 3.61 -16.19 13.32
CA GLY A 44 3.26 -17.61 13.20
C GLY A 44 2.26 -17.88 12.07
N LYS A 45 1.51 -16.86 11.63
CA LYS A 45 0.60 -16.88 10.49
C LYS A 45 1.36 -16.71 9.18
N TYR A 46 0.83 -17.34 8.13
CA TYR A 46 1.22 -17.13 6.74
C TYR A 46 -0.01 -16.71 5.94
N LEU A 47 0.14 -15.73 5.04
CA LEU A 47 -0.93 -15.27 4.16
C LEU A 47 -0.76 -15.82 2.75
N LEU A 48 -1.86 -16.32 2.19
CA LEU A 48 -1.96 -16.74 0.80
C LEU A 48 -2.02 -15.52 -0.13
N ARG A 49 -1.69 -15.75 -1.40
CA ARG A 49 -1.76 -14.71 -2.43
C ARG A 49 -3.20 -14.23 -2.61
N GLU A 50 -4.14 -15.15 -2.55
CA GLU A 50 -5.57 -14.90 -2.75
C GLU A 50 -6.10 -13.98 -1.65
N GLU A 51 -5.76 -14.24 -0.38
CA GLU A 51 -6.11 -13.39 0.76
C GLU A 51 -5.57 -11.96 0.61
N ILE A 52 -4.31 -11.83 0.16
CA ILE A 52 -3.68 -10.52 -0.08
C ILE A 52 -4.36 -9.79 -1.26
N ASN A 53 -4.74 -10.51 -2.31
CA ASN A 53 -5.40 -9.93 -3.48
C ASN A 53 -6.82 -9.45 -3.15
N GLU A 54 -7.57 -10.21 -2.35
CA GLU A 54 -8.88 -9.81 -1.85
C GLU A 54 -8.77 -8.53 -1.02
N TYR A 55 -7.84 -8.51 -0.06
CA TYR A 55 -7.61 -7.31 0.74
C TYR A 55 -7.16 -6.10 -0.10
N PHE A 56 -6.32 -6.32 -1.12
CA PHE A 56 -5.97 -5.27 -2.07
C PHE A 56 -7.18 -4.70 -2.82
N ALA A 57 -8.11 -5.55 -3.25
CA ALA A 57 -9.33 -5.11 -3.94
C ALA A 57 -10.20 -4.23 -3.02
N ASP A 58 -10.32 -4.59 -1.74
CA ASP A 58 -11.06 -3.78 -0.75
C ASP A 58 -10.42 -2.40 -0.54
N ILE A 59 -9.09 -2.36 -0.41
CA ILE A 59 -8.34 -1.09 -0.28
C ILE A 59 -8.49 -0.24 -1.54
N ASP A 60 -8.39 -0.84 -2.72
CA ASP A 60 -8.53 -0.14 -4.00
C ASP A 60 -9.91 0.55 -4.11
N ILE A 61 -10.97 -0.15 -3.74
CA ILE A 61 -12.34 0.41 -3.70
C ILE A 61 -12.43 1.54 -2.67
N LYS A 62 -11.93 1.32 -1.45
CA LYS A 62 -11.96 2.32 -0.36
C LYS A 62 -11.23 3.60 -0.75
N VAL A 63 -10.00 3.48 -1.24
CA VAL A 63 -9.15 4.63 -1.63
C VAL A 63 -9.74 5.37 -2.82
N LYS A 64 -10.21 4.66 -3.86
CA LYS A 64 -10.84 5.30 -5.03
C LYS A 64 -12.13 6.02 -4.66
N THR A 65 -12.96 5.42 -3.80
CA THR A 65 -14.18 6.06 -3.28
C THR A 65 -13.84 7.36 -2.56
N TYR A 66 -12.86 7.32 -1.64
CA TYR A 66 -12.42 8.50 -0.91
C TYR A 66 -11.89 9.60 -1.85
N LEU A 67 -11.01 9.26 -2.79
CA LEU A 67 -10.45 10.21 -3.75
C LEU A 67 -11.53 10.81 -4.66
N SER A 68 -12.58 10.07 -5.01
CA SER A 68 -13.68 10.57 -5.85
C SER A 68 -14.50 11.67 -5.18
N GLN A 69 -14.48 11.72 -3.84
CA GLN A 69 -15.22 12.68 -3.03
C GLN A 69 -14.33 13.83 -2.53
N LEU A 70 -13.02 13.70 -2.67
CA LEU A 70 -12.04 14.67 -2.20
C LEU A 70 -11.90 15.82 -3.21
N THR A 71 -11.97 17.05 -2.70
CA THR A 71 -11.72 18.27 -3.48
C THR A 71 -10.41 18.92 -3.07
N ASP A 72 -9.82 19.73 -3.96
CA ASP A 72 -8.55 20.42 -3.70
C ASP A 72 -8.59 21.28 -2.43
N ASN A 73 -9.71 21.97 -2.18
CA ASN A 73 -9.89 22.81 -1.01
C ASN A 73 -9.83 22.02 0.31
N GLN A 74 -10.16 20.73 0.26
CA GLN A 74 -10.14 19.86 1.44
C GLN A 74 -8.76 19.28 1.74
N LEU A 75 -7.77 19.41 0.84
CA LEU A 75 -6.44 18.81 1.01
C LEU A 75 -5.72 19.29 2.28
N LEU A 76 -5.99 20.53 2.70
CA LEU A 76 -5.42 21.13 3.90
C LEU A 76 -6.28 20.90 5.15
N ASP A 77 -7.46 20.28 5.01
CA ASP A 77 -8.26 19.86 6.17
C ASP A 77 -7.55 18.76 6.94
N THR A 78 -7.77 18.75 8.24
CA THR A 78 -7.30 17.70 9.13
C THR A 78 -8.47 16.78 9.48
N PRO A 79 -8.35 15.45 9.28
CA PRO A 79 -9.37 14.50 9.72
C PRO A 79 -9.61 14.59 11.24
N PRO A 80 -10.78 14.17 11.74
CA PRO A 80 -11.07 14.16 13.17
C PRO A 80 -9.99 13.43 13.97
N ASP A 81 -9.58 14.01 15.09
CA ASP A 81 -8.56 13.49 16.03
C ASP A 81 -7.17 13.21 15.41
N CYS A 82 -6.93 13.61 14.15
CA CYS A 82 -5.65 13.42 13.48
C CYS A 82 -4.76 14.66 13.60
N GLY A 83 -3.44 14.48 13.69
CA GLY A 83 -2.47 15.57 13.71
C GLY A 83 -2.00 16.04 12.32
N TYR A 84 -2.47 15.41 11.25
CA TYR A 84 -1.97 15.60 9.89
C TYR A 84 -3.10 15.96 8.94
N ASN A 85 -2.85 16.90 8.02
CA ASN A 85 -3.79 17.19 6.95
C ASN A 85 -3.85 16.04 5.92
N LYS A 86 -4.97 15.98 5.18
CA LYS A 86 -5.24 14.94 4.17
C LYS A 86 -4.12 14.85 3.13
N PHE A 87 -3.56 15.97 2.68
CA PHE A 87 -2.45 15.99 1.73
C PHE A 87 -1.19 15.31 2.28
N THR A 88 -0.87 15.57 3.55
CA THR A 88 0.28 14.98 4.24
C THR A 88 0.12 13.47 4.35
N LEU A 89 -1.08 12.99 4.70
CA LEU A 89 -1.39 11.57 4.79
C LEU A 89 -1.22 10.87 3.43
N ILE A 90 -1.80 11.43 2.37
CA ILE A 90 -1.67 10.91 1.00
C ILE A 90 -0.19 10.83 0.59
N LEU A 91 0.56 11.94 0.71
CA LEU A 91 1.97 11.96 0.35
C LEU A 91 2.83 11.02 1.19
N ALA A 92 2.50 10.84 2.48
CA ALA A 92 3.20 9.88 3.32
C ALA A 92 3.05 8.46 2.79
N GLN A 93 1.85 8.08 2.31
CA GLN A 93 1.65 6.76 1.72
C GLN A 93 2.38 6.59 0.39
N PHE A 94 2.47 7.60 -0.47
CA PHE A 94 3.31 7.51 -1.67
C PHE A 94 4.78 7.20 -1.34
N ARG A 95 5.34 7.84 -0.31
CA ARG A 95 6.71 7.55 0.14
C ARG A 95 6.84 6.13 0.70
N HIS A 96 5.89 5.72 1.54
CA HIS A 96 5.89 4.39 2.15
C HIS A 96 5.79 3.27 1.10
N LEU A 97 4.81 3.37 0.19
CA LEU A 97 4.65 2.46 -0.94
C LEU A 97 5.93 2.37 -1.77
N HIS A 98 6.54 3.52 -2.12
CA HIS A 98 7.76 3.53 -2.92
C HIS A 98 8.93 2.78 -2.25
N SER A 99 9.13 2.98 -0.94
CA SER A 99 10.15 2.25 -0.17
C SER A 99 9.90 0.74 -0.18
N HIS A 100 8.66 0.29 0.03
CA HIS A 100 8.33 -1.13 0.02
C HIS A 100 8.36 -1.75 -1.38
N MET A 101 8.00 -1.01 -2.43
CA MET A 101 8.19 -1.45 -3.81
C MET A 101 9.66 -1.76 -4.11
N GLY A 102 10.60 -0.94 -3.62
CA GLY A 102 12.03 -1.22 -3.75
C GLY A 102 12.44 -2.56 -3.10
N MET A 103 11.92 -2.85 -1.90
CA MET A 103 12.16 -4.13 -1.23
C MET A 103 11.59 -5.31 -2.03
N ILE A 104 10.36 -5.19 -2.55
CA ILE A 104 9.71 -6.22 -3.38
C ILE A 104 10.48 -6.45 -4.68
N MET A 105 10.97 -5.39 -5.33
CA MET A 105 11.84 -5.50 -6.50
C MET A 105 13.12 -6.27 -6.18
N GLY A 106 13.69 -6.08 -4.98
CA GLY A 106 14.83 -6.85 -4.50
C GLY A 106 14.55 -8.36 -4.46
N PHE A 107 13.40 -8.78 -3.91
CA PHE A 107 12.99 -10.20 -3.93
C PHE A 107 12.87 -10.73 -5.37
N ILE A 108 12.27 -9.96 -6.28
CA ILE A 108 12.13 -10.38 -7.68
C ILE A 108 13.50 -10.56 -8.34
N ILE A 109 14.44 -9.65 -8.10
CA ILE A 109 15.80 -9.74 -8.66
C ILE A 109 16.52 -10.96 -8.12
N ASP A 110 16.44 -11.21 -6.80
CA ASP A 110 17.07 -12.37 -6.16
C ASP A 110 16.49 -13.70 -6.69
N ASP A 111 15.16 -13.79 -6.80
CA ASP A 111 14.48 -15.01 -7.22
C ASP A 111 14.61 -15.30 -8.73
N THR A 112 14.63 -14.25 -9.57
CA THR A 112 14.50 -14.40 -11.04
C THR A 112 15.74 -14.00 -11.83
N GLY A 113 16.65 -13.22 -11.23
CA GLY A 113 17.77 -12.58 -11.94
C GLY A 113 17.35 -11.48 -12.92
N LEU A 114 16.07 -11.09 -12.96
CA LEU A 114 15.52 -10.10 -13.88
C LEU A 114 15.30 -8.75 -13.18
N TRP A 115 15.64 -7.65 -13.85
CA TRP A 115 15.43 -6.30 -13.33
C TRP A 115 14.02 -5.79 -13.68
N PRO A 116 13.16 -5.47 -12.69
CA PRO A 116 11.81 -4.95 -12.94
C PRO A 116 11.84 -3.62 -13.68
N ARG A 117 10.95 -3.48 -14.68
CA ARG A 117 10.81 -2.23 -15.42
C ARG A 117 10.06 -1.19 -14.58
N VAL A 118 10.61 0.02 -14.53
CA VAL A 118 9.97 1.19 -13.91
C VAL A 118 9.57 2.17 -15.00
N LEU A 119 8.32 2.62 -14.97
CA LEU A 119 7.81 3.64 -15.88
C LEU A 119 8.21 5.03 -15.36
N GLY A 120 9.09 5.72 -16.10
CA GLY A 120 9.43 7.12 -15.83
C GLY A 120 8.44 8.10 -16.46
N LEU A 121 8.55 9.38 -16.11
CA LEU A 121 7.63 10.46 -16.54
C LEU A 121 7.62 10.71 -18.05
N GLU A 122 8.69 10.35 -18.75
CA GLU A 122 8.85 10.64 -20.18
C GLU A 122 8.19 9.59 -21.10
N ASN A 123 7.72 8.48 -20.55
CA ASN A 123 7.12 7.40 -21.32
C ASN A 123 5.61 7.34 -21.10
N PRO A 124 4.82 7.07 -22.15
CA PRO A 124 3.38 6.87 -21.98
C PRO A 124 3.11 5.61 -21.15
N PHE A 125 1.96 5.58 -20.48
CA PHE A 125 1.48 4.36 -19.86
C PHE A 125 1.35 3.26 -20.92
N PRO A 126 1.87 2.04 -20.65
CA PRO A 126 1.83 0.95 -21.60
C PRO A 126 0.39 0.55 -21.92
N ILE A 127 0.11 0.31 -23.20
CA ILE A 127 -1.19 -0.17 -23.68
C ILE A 127 -1.01 -1.63 -24.12
N GLY A 128 -1.83 -2.53 -23.59
CA GLY A 128 -1.77 -3.97 -23.92
C GLY A 128 -0.67 -4.70 -23.14
N GLU A 129 0.04 -5.61 -23.82
CA GLU A 129 1.07 -6.42 -23.19
C GLU A 129 2.28 -5.58 -22.77
N TYR A 130 2.65 -5.64 -21.49
CA TYR A 130 3.76 -4.87 -20.92
C TYR A 130 4.96 -5.76 -20.62
N LYS A 131 6.12 -5.40 -21.19
CA LYS A 131 7.40 -6.06 -20.86
C LYS A 131 7.79 -5.70 -19.42
N ARG A 132 7.56 -6.64 -18.49
CA ARG A 132 7.75 -6.46 -17.03
C ARG A 132 9.21 -6.26 -16.60
N TYR A 133 10.16 -6.64 -17.44
CA TYR A 133 11.60 -6.61 -17.16
C TYR A 133 12.37 -5.87 -18.27
N PHE A 134 13.57 -5.38 -17.97
CA PHE A 134 14.45 -4.80 -18.99
C PHE A 134 15.05 -5.86 -19.91
#